data_AF-A0A2U1NYC6-F1
#
_entry.id   AF-A0A2U1NYC6-F1
#
_cell.length_a   1.000
_cell.length_b   1.000
_cell.length_c   1.000
_cell.angle_alpha   90.00
_cell.angle_beta   90.00
_cell.angle_gamma   90.00
#
_symmetry.space_group_name_H-M   'P 1'
#
loop_
_entity.id
_entity.type
_entity.pdbx_description
1 polymer ?
#
loop_
_entity_poly.entity_id
_entity_poly.type
_entity_poly.pdbx_seq_one_letter_code
_entity_poly.pdbx_strand_id
1 'polypeptide(L)'
;MVIYIGTEKEEWEKVLDTPYCMDLVLEGFGAEPIAEYGAYSKIPKDLRKQILTWLRKQPGYYEMLVGDMEDEVEENEEFDELDQRISHLEDVLKHLKNKKEKKEKERKEKEMKKRKKKDDAEGSGSNF
;
A
#
# COMPACT_ATOMS: atom_id res chain seq x y z
N MET A 1 -9.51 -14.18 -12.73
CA MET A 1 -8.54 -13.68 -11.73
C MET A 1 -7.30 -14.57 -11.85
N VAL A 2 -6.10 -14.01 -11.96
CA VAL A 2 -4.86 -14.79 -11.97
C VAL A 2 -4.24 -14.60 -10.59
N ILE A 3 -4.27 -15.63 -9.78
CA ILE A 3 -3.72 -15.60 -8.42
C ILE A 3 -2.27 -16.09 -8.53
N TYR A 4 -1.32 -15.21 -8.26
CA TYR A 4 0.10 -15.51 -8.32
C TYR A 4 0.59 -15.90 -6.91
N ILE A 5 0.81 -17.20 -6.69
CA ILE A 5 1.28 -17.75 -5.40
C ILE A 5 2.82 -17.81 -5.31
N GLY A 6 3.52 -17.50 -6.40
CA GLY A 6 4.98 -17.62 -6.51
C GLY A 6 5.40 -18.84 -7.33
N THR A 7 6.43 -19.54 -6.87
CA THR A 7 6.95 -20.76 -7.48
C THR A 7 6.17 -22.01 -7.03
N GLU A 8 6.24 -23.12 -7.79
CA GLU A 8 5.62 -24.39 -7.39
C GLU A 8 6.10 -24.90 -6.03
N LYS A 9 7.32 -24.54 -5.60
CA LYS A 9 7.85 -24.89 -4.29
C LYS A 9 7.16 -24.13 -3.17
N GLU A 10 6.99 -22.82 -3.35
CA GLU A 10 6.31 -21.95 -2.38
C GLU A 10 4.81 -22.30 -2.27
N GLU A 11 4.18 -22.64 -3.39
CA GLU A 11 2.82 -23.18 -3.39
C GLU A 11 2.73 -24.48 -2.57
N TRP A 12 3.68 -25.40 -2.77
CA TRP A 12 3.70 -26.65 -2.02
C TRP A 12 3.94 -26.45 -0.52
N GLU A 13 4.83 -25.53 -0.14
CA GLU A 13 5.07 -25.20 1.26
C GLU A 13 3.78 -24.67 1.90
N LYS A 14 3.07 -23.75 1.25
CA LYS A 14 1.76 -23.26 1.71
C LYS A 14 0.70 -24.35 1.80
N VAL A 15 0.67 -25.31 0.87
CA VAL A 15 -0.27 -26.43 0.91
C VAL A 15 -0.11 -27.25 2.19
N LEU A 16 1.13 -27.39 2.69
CA LEU A 16 1.40 -28.10 3.94
C LEU A 16 1.08 -27.24 5.17
N ASP A 17 1.27 -25.94 5.07
CA ASP A 17 0.99 -25.00 6.15
C ASP A 17 -0.51 -24.67 6.29
N THR A 18 -1.30 -24.87 5.23
CA THR A 18 -2.76 -24.64 5.22
C THR A 18 -3.52 -25.93 5.54
N PRO A 19 -4.18 -26.07 6.71
CA PRO A 19 -4.84 -27.31 7.11
C PRO A 19 -5.87 -27.82 6.09
N TYR A 20 -6.67 -26.92 5.51
CA TYR A 20 -7.65 -27.26 4.47
C TYR A 20 -6.99 -27.89 3.23
N CYS A 21 -5.87 -27.33 2.76
CA CYS A 21 -5.15 -27.87 1.60
C CYS A 21 -4.47 -29.20 1.93
N MET A 22 -3.96 -29.35 3.15
CA MET A 22 -3.40 -30.61 3.64
C MET A 22 -4.46 -31.72 3.67
N ASP A 23 -5.66 -31.43 4.18
CA ASP A 23 -6.78 -32.38 4.21
C ASP A 23 -7.18 -32.82 2.79
N LEU A 24 -7.22 -31.89 1.83
CA LEU A 24 -7.47 -32.22 0.42
C LEU A 24 -6.42 -33.19 -0.16
N VAL A 25 -5.14 -33.00 0.19
CA VAL A 25 -4.08 -33.95 -0.24
C VAL A 25 -4.29 -35.32 0.38
N LEU A 26 -4.65 -35.38 1.67
CA LEU A 26 -4.93 -36.63 2.37
C LEU A 26 -6.14 -37.36 1.78
N GLU A 27 -7.20 -36.64 1.41
CA GLU A 27 -8.39 -37.22 0.78
C GLU A 27 -8.11 -37.74 -0.64
N GLY A 28 -7.35 -36.99 -1.44
CA GLY A 28 -7.09 -37.34 -2.84
C GLY A 28 -5.97 -38.35 -3.06
N PHE A 29 -4.93 -38.32 -2.21
CA PHE A 29 -3.68 -39.05 -2.42
C PHE A 29 -3.19 -39.80 -1.17
N GLY A 30 -3.91 -39.72 -0.05
CA GLY A 30 -3.52 -40.35 1.21
C GLY A 30 -2.36 -39.62 1.91
N ALA A 31 -1.87 -40.22 2.99
CA ALA A 31 -0.76 -39.66 3.77
C ALA A 31 0.62 -39.89 3.14
N GLU A 32 0.75 -40.80 2.18
CA GLU A 32 2.03 -41.22 1.60
C GLU A 32 2.85 -40.06 1.00
N PRO A 33 2.28 -39.14 0.19
CA PRO A 33 3.03 -38.01 -0.36
C PRO A 33 3.62 -37.09 0.72
N ILE A 34 2.95 -36.96 1.86
CA ILE A 34 3.34 -36.06 2.95
C ILE A 34 4.27 -36.79 3.93
N ALA A 35 3.94 -38.02 4.31
CA ALA A 35 4.67 -38.80 5.31
C ALA A 35 6.02 -39.31 4.79
N GLU A 36 6.08 -39.74 3.52
CA GLU A 36 7.29 -40.33 2.94
C GLU A 36 8.24 -39.26 2.41
N TYR A 37 7.69 -38.23 1.78
CA TYR A 37 8.49 -37.23 1.08
C TYR A 37 8.55 -35.91 1.84
N GLY A 38 7.43 -35.42 2.37
CA GLY A 38 7.31 -34.25 3.26
C GLY A 38 7.77 -32.92 2.66
N ALA A 39 9.02 -32.85 2.21
CA ALA A 39 9.59 -31.74 1.48
C ALA A 39 9.31 -31.83 -0.03
N TYR A 40 9.03 -30.67 -0.63
CA TYR A 40 8.84 -30.50 -2.06
C TYR A 40 9.89 -31.24 -2.91
N SER A 41 11.18 -31.11 -2.58
CA SER A 41 12.30 -31.67 -3.34
C SER A 41 12.36 -33.20 -3.34
N LYS A 42 11.72 -33.86 -2.39
CA LYS A 42 11.74 -35.32 -2.23
C LYS A 42 10.62 -36.02 -3.01
N ILE A 43 9.53 -35.31 -3.30
CA ILE A 43 8.39 -35.88 -4.03
C ILE A 43 8.77 -36.07 -5.50
N PRO A 44 8.52 -37.26 -6.10
CA PRO A 44 8.69 -37.49 -7.52
C PRO A 44 7.98 -36.42 -8.37
N LYS A 45 8.66 -35.89 -9.38
CA LYS A 45 8.19 -34.74 -10.17
C LYS A 45 6.81 -34.97 -10.79
N ASP A 46 6.53 -36.18 -11.25
CA ASP A 46 5.25 -36.52 -11.87
C ASP A 46 4.12 -36.58 -10.85
N LEU A 47 4.37 -37.18 -9.68
CA LEU A 47 3.41 -37.22 -8.57
C LEU A 47 3.09 -35.82 -8.07
N ARG A 48 4.10 -34.98 -7.87
CA ARG A 48 3.94 -33.58 -7.48
C ARG A 48 3.05 -32.80 -8.45
N LYS A 49 3.30 -32.94 -9.75
CA LYS A 49 2.48 -32.28 -10.78
C LYS A 49 1.04 -32.77 -10.74
N GLN A 50 0.82 -34.07 -10.54
CA GLN A 50 -0.52 -34.63 -10.42
C GLN A 50 -1.27 -34.04 -9.22
N ILE A 51 -0.64 -33.99 -8.05
CA ILE A 51 -1.23 -33.43 -6.82
C ILE A 51 -1.57 -31.95 -7.01
N LEU A 52 -0.60 -31.12 -7.41
CA LEU A 52 -0.84 -29.68 -7.61
C LEU A 52 -1.88 -29.42 -8.70
N THR A 53 -1.86 -30.17 -9.80
CA THR A 53 -2.88 -30.00 -10.86
C THR A 53 -4.28 -30.37 -10.37
N TRP A 54 -4.39 -31.36 -9.48
CA TRP A 54 -5.66 -31.76 -8.90
C TRP A 54 -6.15 -30.74 -7.86
N LEU A 55 -5.27 -30.26 -6.97
CA LEU A 55 -5.58 -29.23 -5.97
C LEU A 55 -6.09 -27.93 -6.62
N ARG A 56 -5.42 -27.47 -7.68
CA ARG A 56 -5.82 -26.24 -8.41
C ARG A 56 -7.20 -26.33 -9.08
N LYS A 57 -7.80 -27.51 -9.16
CA LYS A 57 -9.17 -27.72 -9.65
C LYS A 57 -10.20 -27.76 -8.53
N GLN A 58 -9.78 -27.86 -7.27
CA GLN A 58 -10.70 -27.89 -6.15
C GLN A 58 -11.30 -26.50 -5.92
N PRO A 59 -12.60 -26.44 -5.56
CA PRO A 59 -13.23 -25.17 -5.21
C PRO A 59 -12.57 -24.60 -3.94
N GLY A 60 -12.34 -23.29 -3.92
CA GLY A 60 -11.76 -22.62 -2.75
C GLY A 60 -10.26 -22.81 -2.58
N TYR A 61 -9.57 -23.56 -3.44
CA TYR A 61 -8.15 -23.86 -3.25
C TYR A 61 -7.30 -22.59 -3.15
N TYR A 62 -7.45 -21.67 -4.11
CA TYR A 62 -6.66 -20.45 -4.14
C TYR A 62 -7.08 -19.46 -3.06
N GLU A 63 -8.37 -19.41 -2.73
CA GLU A 63 -8.90 -18.57 -1.67
C GLU A 63 -8.36 -19.00 -0.31
N MET A 64 -8.33 -20.31 -0.03
CA MET A 64 -7.82 -20.85 1.22
C MET A 64 -6.29 -20.75 1.30
N LEU A 65 -5.58 -20.92 0.18
CA LEU A 65 -4.12 -20.81 0.14
C LEU A 65 -3.61 -19.35 0.28
N VAL A 66 -4.46 -18.36 0.03
CA VAL A 66 -4.14 -16.93 0.13
C VAL A 66 -4.80 -16.28 1.35
N GLY A 67 -5.85 -16.88 1.92
CA GLY A 67 -6.55 -16.37 3.10
C GLY A 67 -5.62 -16.12 4.29
N ASP A 68 -4.59 -16.95 4.47
CA ASP A 68 -3.59 -16.78 5.53
C ASP A 68 -2.61 -15.61 5.27
N MET A 69 -2.61 -14.98 4.09
CA MET A 69 -1.85 -13.73 3.85
C MET A 69 -2.55 -12.48 4.39
N GLU A 70 -3.86 -12.54 4.65
CA GLU A 70 -4.59 -11.35 5.13
C GLU A 70 -4.43 -11.12 6.64
N ASP A 71 -3.91 -12.11 7.37
CA ASP A 71 -3.72 -12.03 8.84
C ASP A 71 -2.31 -11.54 9.27
N GLU A 72 -1.36 -11.35 8.35
CA GLU A 72 -0.13 -10.58 8.61
C GLU A 72 -0.35 -9.08 8.35
N VAL A 73 -1.40 -8.49 8.92
CA VAL A 73 -1.35 -7.07 9.26
C VAL A 73 -0.64 -7.00 10.61
N GLU A 74 0.68 -7.07 10.58
CA GLU A 74 1.51 -6.63 11.69
C GLU A 74 0.97 -5.24 12.10
N GLU A 75 0.42 -5.14 13.31
CA GLU A 75 -0.08 -3.88 13.89
C GLU A 75 1.11 -2.91 13.96
N ASN A 76 1.36 -2.22 12.85
CA ASN A 76 2.45 -1.30 12.69
C ASN A 76 2.07 -0.01 13.43
N GLU A 77 2.37 0.07 14.73
CA GLU A 77 2.28 1.30 15.53
C GLU A 77 2.99 2.50 14.86
N GLU A 78 3.94 2.24 13.95
CA GLU A 78 4.64 3.23 13.13
C GLU A 78 3.71 3.96 12.13
N PHE A 79 2.59 3.33 11.72
CA PHE A 79 1.64 3.92 10.77
C PHE A 79 0.85 5.09 11.40
N ASP A 80 0.50 4.97 12.69
CA ASP A 80 -0.21 6.01 13.44
C ASP A 80 0.65 7.25 13.67
N GLU A 81 1.96 7.09 13.91
CA GLU A 81 2.88 8.22 14.02
C GLU A 81 3.08 8.91 12.66
N LEU A 82 3.10 8.14 11.57
CA LEU A 82 3.19 8.68 10.21
C LEU A 82 1.96 9.53 9.85
N ASP A 83 0.75 9.06 10.18
CA ASP A 83 -0.49 9.79 9.92
C ASP A 83 -0.57 11.08 10.74
N GLN A 84 -0.16 11.06 12.00
CA GLN A 84 -0.04 12.27 12.83
C GLN A 84 0.96 13.26 12.23
N ARG A 85 2.09 12.77 11.70
CA ARG A 85 3.13 13.61 11.09
C ARG A 85 2.70 14.19 9.74
N ILE A 86 1.96 13.44 8.93
CA ILE A 86 1.35 13.92 7.69
C ILE A 86 0.35 15.04 8.01
N SER A 87 -0.56 14.81 8.96
CA SER A 87 -1.54 15.81 9.39
C SER A 87 -0.87 17.11 9.85
N HIS A 88 0.18 17.03 10.67
CA HIS A 88 0.90 18.22 11.12
C HIS A 88 1.58 18.99 9.96
N LEU A 89 2.15 18.27 8.99
CA LEU A 89 2.79 18.89 7.83
C LEU A 89 1.78 19.62 6.94
N GLU A 90 0.57 19.08 6.76
CA GLU A 90 -0.51 19.74 6.01
C GLU A 90 -0.91 21.08 6.63
N ASP A 91 -1.04 21.12 7.96
CA ASP A 91 -1.37 22.34 8.70
C ASP A 91 -0.26 23.40 8.59
N VAL A 92 1.00 23.00 8.71
CA VAL A 92 2.15 23.89 8.53
C VAL A 92 2.18 24.45 7.12
N LEU A 93 1.96 23.62 6.09
CA LEU A 93 1.93 24.06 4.69
C LEU A 93 0.79 25.05 4.45
N LYS A 94 -0.39 24.81 5.01
CA LYS A 94 -1.54 25.73 4.94
C LYS A 94 -1.21 27.07 5.58
N HIS A 95 -0.58 27.06 6.77
CA HIS A 95 -0.17 28.28 7.45
C HIS A 95 0.86 29.09 6.65
N LEU A 96 1.86 28.42 6.07
CA LEU A 96 2.90 29.06 5.26
C LEU A 96 2.32 29.67 3.98
N LYS A 97 1.39 28.99 3.30
CA LYS A 97 0.66 29.54 2.14
C LYS A 97 -0.09 30.83 2.51
N ASN A 98 -0.87 30.80 3.59
CA ASN A 98 -1.62 31.97 4.06
C ASN A 98 -0.69 33.14 4.43
N LYS A 99 0.43 32.86 5.09
CA LYS A 99 1.43 33.86 5.47
C LYS A 99 2.08 34.52 4.26
N LYS A 100 2.37 33.73 3.21
CA LYS A 100 2.93 34.24 1.95
C LYS A 100 1.92 35.15 1.23
N GLU A 101 0.66 34.73 1.15
CA GLU A 101 -0.40 35.51 0.50
C GLU A 101 -0.66 36.84 1.24
N LYS A 102 -0.72 36.82 2.57
CA LYS A 102 -0.88 38.04 3.37
C LYS A 102 0.27 39.03 3.15
N LYS A 103 1.51 38.53 3.14
CA LYS A 103 2.70 39.37 2.92
C LYS A 103 2.74 39.98 1.51
N GLU A 104 2.21 39.27 0.51
CA GLU A 104 2.07 39.79 -0.85
C GLU A 104 0.99 40.88 -0.94
N LYS A 105 -0.17 40.67 -0.30
CA LYS A 105 -1.24 41.68 -0.22
C LYS A 105 -0.75 42.97 0.46
N GLU A 106 -0.05 42.87 1.59
CA GLU A 106 0.52 44.05 2.28
C GLU A 106 1.54 44.80 1.41
N ARG A 107 2.34 44.10 0.61
CA ARG A 107 3.29 44.73 -0.32
C ARG A 107 2.56 45.51 -1.41
N LYS A 108 1.53 44.92 -2.04
CA LYS A 108 0.72 45.58 -3.07
C LYS A 108 0.00 46.81 -2.52
N GLU A 109 -0.54 46.73 -1.31
CA GLU A 109 -1.22 47.87 -0.67
C GLU A 109 -0.26 49.03 -0.36
N LYS A 110 0.94 48.72 0.17
CA LYS A 110 1.98 49.73 0.42
C LYS A 110 2.45 50.40 -0.87
N GLU A 111 2.54 49.66 -1.97
CA GLU A 111 2.91 50.20 -3.28
C GLU A 111 1.83 51.14 -3.84
N MET A 112 0.55 50.76 -3.78
CA MET A 112 -0.56 51.62 -4.19
C MET A 112 -0.63 52.92 -3.38
N LYS A 113 -0.42 52.85 -2.06
CA LYS A 113 -0.36 54.03 -1.19
C LYS A 113 0.81 54.97 -1.55
N LYS A 114 1.97 54.43 -1.95
CA LYS A 114 3.11 55.23 -2.42
C LYS A 114 2.82 55.93 -3.75
N ARG A 115 2.16 55.25 -4.70
CA ARG A 115 1.80 55.83 -6.00
C ARG A 115 0.82 57.00 -5.84
N LYS A 116 -0.28 56.82 -5.09
CA LYS A 116 -1.25 57.90 -4.80
C LYS A 116 -0.60 59.15 -4.19
N LYS A 117 0.29 58.96 -3.21
CA LYS A 117 0.98 60.09 -2.55
C LYS A 117 1.94 60.85 -3.47
N LYS A 118 2.41 60.21 -4.56
CA LYS A 118 3.24 60.85 -5.58
C LYS A 118 2.38 61.63 -6.58
N ASP A 119 1.24 61.06 -6.98
CA ASP A 119 0.27 61.73 -7.86
C ASP A 119 -0.32 63.00 -7.20
N ASP A 120 -0.58 62.96 -5.88
CA ASP A 120 -1.05 64.14 -5.11
C ASP A 120 0.02 65.26 -4.98
N ALA A 121 1.31 64.91 -5.06
CA ALA A 121 2.42 65.87 -4.96
C ALA A 121 2.75 66.55 -6.30
N GLU A 122 2.45 65.91 -7.43
CA GLU A 122 2.64 66.46 -8.78
C GLU A 122 1.40 67.24 -9.28
N GLY A 123 0.25 67.09 -8.61
CA GLY A 123 -1.02 67.77 -8.95
C GLY A 123 -1.20 69.18 -8.37
N SER A 124 -0.27 69.69 -7.54
CA SER A 124 -0.31 71.06 -7.00
C SER A 124 0.67 72.00 -7.71
N GLY A 125 0.82 71.86 -9.03
CA GLY A 125 1.34 72.90 -9.91
C GLY A 125 0.23 73.87 -10.30
N SER A 126 -0.09 74.78 -9.38
CA SER A 126 -1.05 75.87 -9.53
C SER A 126 -0.90 76.58 -10.89
N ASN A 127 -2.03 76.77 -11.58
CA ASN A 127 -2.19 77.86 -12.54
C ASN A 127 -1.79 79.18 -11.85
N PHE A 128 -0.76 79.85 -12.36
CA PHE A 128 -0.64 81.30 -12.36
C PHE A 128 0.30 81.74 -13.48
#